data_AF-A0A8C6I4F2-F1
#
_entry.id   AF-A0A8C6I4F2-F1
#
_cell.length_a   1.000
_cell.length_b   1.000
_cell.length_c   1.000
_cell.angle_alpha   90.00
_cell.angle_beta   90.00
_cell.angle_gamma   90.00
#
_symmetry.space_group_name_H-M   'P 1'
#
loop_
_entity.id
_entity.type
_entity.pdbx_description
1 polymer ?
#
loop_
_entity_poly.entity_id
_entity_poly.type
_entity_poly.pdbx_seq_one_letter_code
_entity_poly.pdbx_strand_id
1 'polypeptide(L)'
;MSLPANQIKEPGKQSQSAKSLKEPSQEALPVNLLKEPSQESRILCPDPAIVVELNVGGQFYTTTMGTLMKHPGSKFSEILSRSARHYKDAQGRFFIDRPGTYFGLLLDYLRTGQVPTEYVPEVYQEAKFYQIHLLVKILEDMPQIFGEQVARTQFLMGVPNYRENLEVLLHLARAEAVAMRSSKVVVCVVRTEEEDAKCVEPLHILEAKKTPVVKFGPWKAGPMTEDFVCCLEKDIRAKGYKVTSQRYHLSRDPYTCFWIFVFTWW
;
A
#
# COMPACT_ATOMS: atom_id res chain seq x y z
N MET A 1 38.38 -14.52 -50.47
CA MET A 1 39.54 -14.88 -49.63
C MET A 1 39.14 -16.07 -48.77
N SER A 2 40.06 -17.02 -48.56
CA SER A 2 40.05 -18.11 -47.57
C SER A 2 38.81 -19.02 -47.44
N LEU A 3 39.00 -20.22 -48.01
CA LEU A 3 38.23 -21.47 -47.94
C LEU A 3 38.33 -22.17 -46.54
N PRO A 4 37.69 -23.34 -46.29
CA PRO A 4 36.96 -23.59 -45.03
C PRO A 4 37.35 -24.92 -44.32
N ALA A 5 36.39 -25.50 -43.58
CA ALA A 5 36.24 -26.93 -43.22
C ALA A 5 37.22 -27.50 -42.15
N ASN A 6 37.00 -28.64 -41.48
CA ASN A 6 35.84 -29.47 -41.10
C ASN A 6 36.42 -30.77 -40.47
N GLN A 7 36.12 -31.07 -39.20
CA GLN A 7 35.96 -32.43 -38.63
C GLN A 7 37.07 -33.54 -38.59
N ILE A 8 36.83 -34.51 -37.68
CA ILE A 8 37.30 -35.92 -37.57
C ILE A 8 38.69 -36.24 -36.93
N LYS A 9 38.69 -36.38 -35.60
CA LYS A 9 38.84 -37.62 -34.77
C LYS A 9 39.80 -38.78 -35.19
N GLU A 10 40.84 -39.02 -34.34
CA GLU A 10 41.53 -40.31 -33.99
C GLU A 10 42.23 -41.12 -35.12
N PRO A 11 43.10 -42.15 -34.85
CA PRO A 11 43.43 -42.84 -33.59
C PRO A 11 44.93 -43.16 -33.30
N GLY A 12 45.23 -43.80 -32.14
CA GLY A 12 46.04 -45.04 -32.16
C GLY A 12 47.36 -45.19 -31.37
N LYS A 13 47.26 -45.82 -30.19
CA LYS A 13 48.14 -46.90 -29.61
C LYS A 13 49.63 -46.70 -29.19
N GLN A 14 49.91 -47.27 -28.00
CA GLN A 14 51.12 -48.01 -27.56
C GLN A 14 52.40 -47.19 -27.23
N SER A 15 53.26 -47.54 -26.24
CA SER A 15 53.29 -48.70 -25.29
C SER A 15 54.35 -48.53 -24.17
N GLN A 16 54.15 -49.19 -23.00
CA GLN A 16 55.19 -49.68 -22.04
C GLN A 16 56.04 -48.60 -21.30
N SER A 17 56.67 -48.76 -20.13
CA SER A 17 56.86 -49.83 -19.10
C SER A 17 57.49 -49.17 -17.82
N ALA A 18 57.60 -49.74 -16.61
CA ALA A 18 56.98 -50.88 -15.92
C ALA A 18 57.45 -51.00 -14.42
N LYS A 19 56.62 -51.62 -13.55
CA LYS A 19 56.96 -52.38 -12.29
C LYS A 19 57.60 -51.69 -11.05
N SER A 20 56.91 -51.81 -9.90
CA SER A 20 57.23 -52.75 -8.79
C SER A 20 56.09 -52.71 -7.74
N LEU A 21 55.33 -53.78 -7.45
CA LEU A 21 55.54 -54.78 -6.36
C LEU A 21 55.65 -54.12 -4.96
N LYS A 22 54.90 -54.49 -3.90
CA LYS A 22 54.25 -55.78 -3.58
C LYS A 22 53.20 -55.62 -2.44
N GLU A 23 52.14 -56.43 -2.43
CA GLU A 23 51.27 -56.78 -1.28
C GLU A 23 51.94 -57.89 -0.39
N PRO A 24 51.44 -58.36 0.79
CA PRO A 24 50.03 -58.35 1.26
C PRO A 24 49.69 -58.19 2.78
N SER A 25 48.37 -58.10 3.04
CA SER A 25 47.57 -58.68 4.15
C SER A 25 47.73 -58.27 5.64
N GLN A 26 46.63 -57.71 6.16
CA GLN A 26 45.93 -58.00 7.44
C GLN A 26 46.63 -57.75 8.81
N GLU A 27 46.11 -56.78 9.59
CA GLU A 27 45.56 -57.04 10.95
C GLU A 27 44.71 -55.87 11.53
N ALA A 28 44.10 -56.12 12.69
CA ALA A 28 42.92 -55.52 13.35
C ALA A 28 42.80 -53.97 13.56
N LEU A 29 41.54 -53.56 13.84
CA LEU A 29 41.10 -52.26 14.38
C LEU A 29 41.65 -52.00 15.81
N PRO A 30 41.78 -50.74 16.28
CA PRO A 30 40.63 -50.11 16.92
C PRO A 30 40.40 -48.60 16.66
N VAL A 31 39.12 -48.31 16.53
CA VAL A 31 38.37 -47.06 16.79
C VAL A 31 39.05 -46.03 17.73
N ASN A 32 39.40 -44.85 17.21
CA ASN A 32 38.93 -43.52 17.69
C ASN A 32 39.74 -42.35 17.09
N LEU A 33 39.08 -41.44 16.38
CA LEU A 33 39.42 -40.02 16.46
C LEU A 33 38.17 -39.17 16.20
N LEU A 34 37.76 -38.40 17.21
CA LEU A 34 36.62 -37.50 17.15
C LEU A 34 36.86 -36.42 16.09
N LYS A 35 35.99 -36.37 15.09
CA LYS A 35 35.86 -35.19 14.22
C LYS A 35 34.62 -34.42 14.67
N GLU A 36 34.85 -33.39 15.48
CA GLU A 36 33.84 -32.41 15.90
C GLU A 36 33.05 -31.91 14.68
N PRO A 37 31.72 -32.10 14.63
CA PRO A 37 30.90 -31.53 13.57
C PRO A 37 30.66 -30.04 13.85
N SER A 38 31.27 -29.24 12.99
CA SER A 38 31.00 -27.82 12.73
C SER A 38 29.58 -27.36 13.11
N GLN A 39 29.50 -26.28 13.87
CA GLN A 39 28.25 -25.59 14.21
C GLN A 39 27.63 -24.89 12.99
N GLU A 40 27.00 -25.65 12.10
CA GLU A 40 26.06 -25.08 11.15
C GLU A 40 24.71 -24.82 11.83
N SER A 41 24.25 -23.58 11.64
CA SER A 41 23.04 -22.95 12.18
C SER A 41 21.84 -23.90 12.32
N ARG A 42 21.62 -24.42 13.53
CA ARG A 42 20.29 -24.85 13.94
C ARG A 42 19.41 -23.61 14.01
N ILE A 43 18.39 -23.55 13.16
CA ILE A 43 17.25 -22.65 13.37
C ILE A 43 16.52 -23.16 14.61
N LEU A 44 16.96 -22.74 15.80
CA LEU A 44 16.11 -22.86 16.98
C LEU A 44 14.93 -21.93 16.75
N CYS A 45 13.72 -22.50 16.65
CA CYS A 45 12.51 -21.74 16.96
C CYS A 45 12.72 -21.18 18.38
N PRO A 46 12.82 -19.85 18.55
CA PRO A 46 13.06 -19.27 19.85
C PRO A 46 11.86 -19.59 20.75
N ASP A 47 12.12 -19.91 22.01
CA ASP A 47 11.09 -20.27 22.98
C ASP A 47 9.99 -19.21 23.00
N PRO A 48 8.71 -19.57 22.76
CA PRO A 48 7.61 -18.62 22.67
C PRO A 48 7.39 -17.81 23.96
N ALA A 49 7.91 -18.26 25.11
CA ALA A 49 7.87 -17.54 26.38
C ALA A 49 8.94 -16.43 26.50
N ILE A 50 9.94 -16.38 25.61
CA ILE A 50 10.99 -15.34 25.65
C ILE A 50 10.35 -13.96 25.52
N VAL A 51 10.59 -13.12 26.52
CA VAL A 51 10.22 -11.71 26.52
C VAL A 51 11.15 -10.93 25.59
N VAL A 52 10.56 -10.07 24.77
CA VAL A 52 11.28 -9.16 23.88
C VAL A 52 10.76 -7.74 24.00
N GLU A 53 11.69 -6.80 23.85
CA GLU A 53 11.43 -5.37 23.84
C GLU A 53 11.58 -4.82 22.43
N LEU A 54 10.61 -3.98 22.06
CA LEU A 54 10.52 -3.31 20.76
C LEU A 54 10.57 -1.80 20.96
N ASN A 55 11.21 -1.10 20.03
CA ASN A 55 11.25 0.35 19.92
C ASN A 55 10.66 0.72 18.55
N VAL A 56 9.40 1.16 18.53
CA VAL A 56 8.64 1.49 17.34
C VAL A 56 8.56 3.01 17.20
N GLY A 57 9.51 3.59 16.46
CA GLY A 57 9.62 5.03 16.26
C GLY A 57 9.76 5.84 17.55
N GLY A 58 10.43 5.28 18.56
CA GLY A 58 10.60 5.89 19.89
C GLY A 58 9.56 5.46 20.94
N GLN A 59 8.52 4.71 20.57
CA GLN A 59 7.57 4.12 21.52
C GLN A 59 7.99 2.71 21.90
N PHE A 60 8.04 2.41 23.19
CA PHE A 60 8.56 1.14 23.70
C PHE A 60 7.43 0.15 24.02
N TYR A 61 7.58 -1.09 23.55
CA TYR A 61 6.63 -2.17 23.81
C TYR A 61 7.36 -3.42 24.29
N THR A 62 6.75 -4.10 25.26
CA THR A 62 7.23 -5.40 25.76
C THR A 62 6.20 -6.47 25.41
N THR A 63 6.67 -7.58 24.86
CA THR A 63 5.83 -8.71 24.42
C THR A 63 6.63 -10.02 24.45
N THR A 64 6.07 -11.12 23.95
CA THR A 64 6.77 -12.40 23.84
C THR A 64 7.03 -12.79 22.37
N MET A 65 8.04 -13.63 22.16
CA MET A 65 8.33 -14.22 20.85
C MET A 65 7.11 -14.96 20.28
N GLY A 66 6.38 -15.71 21.12
CA GLY A 66 5.16 -16.40 20.70
C GLY A 66 4.06 -15.46 20.20
N THR A 67 3.96 -14.25 20.77
CA THR A 67 3.00 -13.23 20.30
C THR A 67 3.35 -12.73 18.90
N LEU A 68 4.63 -12.43 18.66
CA LEU A 68 5.11 -11.90 17.38
C LEU A 68 5.17 -12.98 16.27
N MET A 69 5.42 -14.23 16.63
CA MET A 69 5.49 -15.37 15.71
C MET A 69 4.13 -16.03 15.43
N LYS A 70 3.05 -15.59 16.08
CA LYS A 70 1.69 -16.14 15.92
C LYS A 70 1.18 -16.13 14.47
N HIS A 71 1.66 -15.19 13.66
CA HIS A 71 1.38 -15.10 12.22
C HIS A 71 2.68 -15.29 11.41
N PRO A 72 2.97 -16.52 10.94
CA PRO A 72 4.12 -16.77 10.08
C PRO A 72 3.98 -16.00 8.76
N GLY A 73 5.09 -15.47 8.25
CA GLY A 73 5.10 -14.58 7.08
C GLY A 73 4.85 -13.11 7.40
N SER A 74 4.48 -12.76 8.64
CA SER A 74 4.48 -11.36 9.09
C SER A 74 5.89 -10.78 9.12
N LYS A 75 6.00 -9.45 9.00
CA LYS A 75 7.28 -8.72 9.04
C LYS A 75 8.05 -8.90 10.35
N PHE A 76 7.37 -9.27 11.44
CA PHE A 76 8.02 -9.65 12.69
C PHE A 76 8.91 -10.88 12.52
N SER A 77 8.52 -11.84 11.68
CA SER A 77 9.35 -13.02 11.38
C SER A 77 10.68 -12.61 10.72
N GLU A 78 10.67 -11.57 9.88
CA GLU A 78 11.89 -10.99 9.30
C GLU A 78 12.73 -10.28 10.37
N ILE A 79 12.13 -9.39 11.16
CA ILE A 79 12.82 -8.62 12.20
C ILE A 79 13.48 -9.55 13.25
N LEU A 80 12.80 -10.64 13.61
CA LEU A 80 13.27 -11.58 14.63
C LEU A 80 14.29 -12.61 14.11
N SER A 81 14.23 -12.99 12.83
CA SER A 81 15.22 -13.89 12.23
C SER A 81 16.55 -13.18 11.92
N ARG A 82 16.53 -11.86 11.72
CA ARG A 82 17.72 -11.06 11.41
C ARG A 82 18.49 -10.71 12.69
N SER A 83 19.43 -11.58 13.06
CA SER A 83 20.43 -11.41 14.15
C SER A 83 21.37 -10.18 13.99
N ALA A 84 21.16 -9.33 13.00
CA ALA A 84 22.03 -8.20 12.68
C ALA A 84 21.84 -7.04 13.66
N ARG A 85 22.97 -6.48 14.15
CA ARG A 85 23.01 -5.31 15.05
C ARG A 85 22.26 -4.08 14.53
N HIS A 86 22.02 -4.00 13.22
CA HIS A 86 21.31 -2.90 12.55
C HIS A 86 19.80 -2.81 12.87
N TYR A 87 19.22 -3.85 13.47
CA TYR A 87 17.80 -3.86 13.88
C TYR A 87 17.62 -3.67 15.40
N LYS A 88 18.62 -3.12 16.09
CA LYS A 88 18.56 -2.84 17.53
C LYS A 88 18.97 -1.42 17.85
N ASP A 89 18.32 -0.82 18.84
CA ASP A 89 18.72 0.47 19.40
C ASP A 89 19.91 0.35 20.35
N ALA A 90 20.37 1.48 20.90
CA ALA A 90 21.50 1.54 21.82
C ALA A 90 21.28 0.75 23.13
N GLN A 91 20.04 0.38 23.44
CA GLN A 91 19.65 -0.44 24.60
C GLN A 91 19.47 -1.92 24.23
N GLY A 92 19.65 -2.29 22.96
CA GLY A 92 19.54 -3.68 22.48
C GLY A 92 18.12 -4.14 22.14
N ARG A 93 17.14 -3.23 22.17
CA ARG A 93 15.72 -3.48 21.86
C ARG A 93 15.51 -3.49 20.35
N PHE A 94 14.60 -4.30 19.83
CA PHE A 94 14.38 -4.38 18.38
C PHE A 94 13.78 -3.07 17.86
N PHE A 95 14.50 -2.39 16.95
CA PHE A 95 14.07 -1.11 16.40
C PHE A 95 13.23 -1.29 15.13
N ILE A 96 12.12 -0.55 15.06
CA ILE A 96 11.23 -0.48 13.92
C ILE A 96 11.03 0.99 13.56
N ASP A 97 11.44 1.37 12.35
CA ASP A 97 11.29 2.73 11.81
C ASP A 97 9.84 2.97 11.31
N ARG A 98 8.91 3.07 12.28
CA ARG A 98 7.48 3.37 12.08
C ARG A 98 6.91 4.12 13.28
N PRO A 99 5.85 4.93 13.10
CA PRO A 99 5.15 5.54 14.23
C PRO A 99 4.49 4.46 15.11
N GLY A 100 4.78 4.46 16.41
CA GLY A 100 4.18 3.52 17.36
C GLY A 100 2.69 3.72 17.63
N THR A 101 2.10 4.88 17.25
CA THR A 101 0.76 5.33 17.66
C THR A 101 -0.34 4.26 17.56
N TYR A 102 -0.36 3.46 16.48
CA TYR A 102 -1.36 2.40 16.26
C TYR A 102 -0.83 0.98 16.51
N PHE A 103 0.44 0.86 16.89
CA PHE A 103 1.10 -0.43 17.13
C PHE A 103 0.52 -1.18 18.34
N GLY A 104 0.03 -0.47 19.36
CA GLY A 104 -0.65 -1.07 20.51
C GLY A 104 -1.85 -1.92 20.10
N LEU A 105 -2.76 -1.36 19.28
CA LEU A 105 -3.93 -2.06 18.74
C LEU A 105 -3.55 -3.29 17.93
N LEU A 106 -2.46 -3.19 17.15
CA LEU A 106 -1.91 -4.28 16.37
C LEU A 106 -1.36 -5.41 17.27
N LEU A 107 -0.67 -5.04 18.35
CA LEU A 107 -0.10 -5.97 19.32
C LEU A 107 -1.18 -6.65 20.16
N ASP A 108 -2.29 -5.96 20.46
CA ASP A 108 -3.43 -6.53 21.17
C ASP A 108 -4.25 -7.49 20.29
N TYR A 109 -4.34 -7.24 18.98
CA TYR A 109 -4.80 -8.24 18.01
C TYR A 109 -3.88 -9.48 18.02
N LEU A 110 -2.55 -9.29 17.98
CA LEU A 110 -1.61 -10.42 18.05
C LEU A 110 -1.79 -11.23 19.34
N ARG A 111 -1.98 -10.58 20.49
CA ARG A 111 -2.26 -11.26 21.77
C ARG A 111 -3.59 -12.01 21.73
N THR A 112 -4.69 -11.28 21.56
CA THR A 112 -6.06 -11.75 21.85
C THR A 112 -6.82 -12.30 20.64
N GLY A 113 -6.44 -11.89 19.42
CA GLY A 113 -7.23 -12.09 18.21
C GLY A 113 -8.40 -11.11 18.03
N GLN A 114 -8.62 -10.19 18.98
CA GLN A 114 -9.70 -9.19 18.88
C GLN A 114 -9.35 -8.15 17.81
N VAL A 115 -10.30 -7.92 16.91
CA VAL A 115 -10.15 -6.99 15.79
C VAL A 115 -10.43 -5.56 16.29
N PRO A 116 -9.58 -4.58 16.00
CA PRO A 116 -9.79 -3.20 16.43
C PRO A 116 -11.04 -2.60 15.78
N THR A 117 -11.85 -1.90 16.59
CA THR A 117 -13.04 -1.16 16.15
C THR A 117 -12.79 0.34 16.00
N GLU A 118 -11.69 0.84 16.54
CA GLU A 118 -11.25 2.23 16.49
C GLU A 118 -10.03 2.37 15.56
N TYR A 119 -9.88 3.55 14.93
CA TYR A 119 -8.77 3.88 14.02
C TYR A 119 -8.55 2.81 12.92
N VAL A 120 -9.65 2.23 12.42
CA VAL A 120 -9.61 1.12 11.45
C VAL A 120 -8.83 1.47 10.16
N PRO A 121 -8.97 2.67 9.55
CA PRO A 121 -8.15 3.07 8.40
C PRO A 121 -6.64 3.08 8.71
N GLU A 122 -6.24 3.59 9.87
CA GLU A 122 -4.85 3.71 10.28
C GLU A 122 -4.25 2.35 10.66
N VAL A 123 -4.98 1.54 11.43
CA VAL A 123 -4.54 0.17 11.76
C VAL A 123 -4.51 -0.72 10.52
N TYR A 124 -5.37 -0.51 9.52
CA TYR A 124 -5.29 -1.20 8.24
C TYR A 124 -3.98 -0.92 7.49
N GLN A 125 -3.50 0.34 7.48
CA GLN A 125 -2.20 0.67 6.89
C GLN A 125 -1.03 0.00 7.62
N GLU A 126 -1.05 -0.03 8.96
CA GLU A 126 -0.02 -0.73 9.73
C GLU A 126 -0.12 -2.25 9.55
N ALA A 127 -1.32 -2.85 9.57
CA ALA A 127 -1.51 -4.27 9.32
C ALA A 127 -0.93 -4.72 7.97
N LYS A 128 -1.01 -3.86 6.93
CA LYS A 128 -0.34 -4.08 5.64
C LYS A 128 1.17 -3.96 5.75
N PHE A 129 1.69 -2.94 6.43
CA PHE A 129 3.14 -2.77 6.62
C PHE A 129 3.78 -3.95 7.37
N TYR A 130 3.13 -4.42 8.44
CA TYR A 130 3.58 -5.58 9.24
C TYR A 130 3.19 -6.93 8.62
N GLN A 131 2.48 -6.94 7.49
CA GLN A 131 2.08 -8.14 6.74
C GLN A 131 1.24 -9.13 7.59
N ILE A 132 0.33 -8.61 8.41
CA ILE A 132 -0.61 -9.43 9.19
C ILE A 132 -1.81 -9.78 8.31
N HIS A 133 -1.58 -10.68 7.34
CA HIS A 133 -2.54 -10.97 6.26
C HIS A 133 -3.97 -11.28 6.72
N LEU A 134 -4.15 -11.99 7.85
CA LEU A 134 -5.48 -12.29 8.38
C LEU A 134 -6.21 -11.02 8.85
N LEU A 135 -5.52 -10.12 9.54
CA LEU A 135 -6.09 -8.84 9.96
C LEU A 135 -6.38 -7.95 8.75
N VAL A 136 -5.44 -7.84 7.80
CA VAL A 136 -5.63 -7.09 6.54
C VAL A 136 -6.93 -7.50 5.84
N LYS A 137 -7.16 -8.81 5.69
CA LYS A 137 -8.38 -9.33 5.07
C LYS A 137 -9.64 -9.00 5.86
N ILE A 138 -9.63 -9.19 7.19
CA ILE A 138 -10.80 -8.87 8.03
C ILE A 138 -11.14 -7.38 7.97
N LEU A 139 -10.12 -6.51 7.97
CA LEU A 139 -10.33 -5.06 7.87
C LEU A 139 -10.79 -4.65 6.47
N GLU A 140 -10.36 -5.32 5.40
CA GLU A 140 -10.86 -5.10 4.03
C GLU A 140 -12.36 -5.37 3.88
N ASP A 141 -12.89 -6.35 4.61
CA ASP A 141 -14.33 -6.66 4.65
C ASP A 141 -15.12 -5.70 5.56
N MET A 142 -14.46 -4.86 6.39
CA MET A 142 -15.17 -3.88 7.23
C MET A 142 -15.72 -2.71 6.41
N PRO A 143 -16.93 -2.19 6.73
CA PRO A 143 -17.56 -1.10 5.97
C PRO A 143 -16.69 0.15 5.78
N GLN A 144 -15.84 0.45 6.78
CA GLN A 144 -14.94 1.61 6.79
C GLN A 144 -13.83 1.52 5.73
N ILE A 145 -13.36 0.31 5.40
CA ILE A 145 -12.35 0.08 4.35
C ILE A 145 -13.04 -0.30 3.04
N PHE A 146 -13.98 -1.27 3.07
CA PHE A 146 -14.69 -1.74 1.89
C PHE A 146 -15.39 -0.62 1.13
N GLY A 147 -16.15 0.22 1.84
CA GLY A 147 -16.91 1.31 1.25
C GLY A 147 -16.02 2.38 0.60
N GLU A 148 -14.88 2.68 1.23
CA GLU A 148 -13.97 3.74 0.77
C GLU A 148 -12.99 3.25 -0.31
N GLN A 149 -12.47 2.02 -0.19
CA GLN A 149 -11.44 1.49 -1.11
C GLN A 149 -11.99 0.72 -2.30
N VAL A 150 -13.08 -0.04 -2.12
CA VAL A 150 -13.63 -0.90 -3.19
C VAL A 150 -14.82 -0.22 -3.83
N ALA A 151 -15.89 0.02 -3.06
CA ALA A 151 -17.14 0.55 -3.60
C ALA A 151 -16.94 1.94 -4.22
N ARG A 152 -16.38 2.90 -3.47
CA ARG A 152 -16.12 4.27 -3.95
C ARG A 152 -15.12 4.34 -5.11
N THR A 153 -14.07 3.51 -5.11
CA THR A 153 -13.13 3.46 -6.26
C THR A 153 -13.83 2.96 -7.52
N GLN A 154 -14.55 1.85 -7.44
CA GLN A 154 -15.27 1.27 -8.58
C GLN A 154 -16.39 2.20 -9.09
N PHE A 155 -17.03 2.93 -8.18
CA PHE A 155 -18.02 3.97 -8.45
C PHE A 155 -17.43 5.16 -9.24
N LEU A 156 -16.24 5.63 -8.86
CA LEU A 156 -15.55 6.73 -9.55
C LEU A 156 -14.89 6.30 -10.87
N MET A 157 -14.53 5.02 -11.04
CA MET A 157 -14.06 4.49 -12.34
C MET A 157 -15.12 4.61 -13.46
N GLY A 158 -16.40 4.73 -13.11
CA GLY A 158 -17.48 4.98 -14.07
C GLY A 158 -17.56 6.44 -14.58
N VAL A 159 -16.83 7.38 -13.97
CA VAL A 159 -16.88 8.81 -14.31
C VAL A 159 -15.73 9.16 -15.27
N PRO A 160 -16.01 9.60 -16.52
CA PRO A 160 -14.97 9.97 -17.47
C PRO A 160 -14.06 11.09 -16.95
N ASN A 161 -12.76 10.94 -17.19
CA ASN A 161 -11.71 11.93 -16.91
C ASN A 161 -11.71 12.47 -15.47
N TYR A 162 -12.19 11.69 -14.50
CA TYR A 162 -12.40 12.14 -13.13
C TYR A 162 -11.14 12.74 -12.48
N ARG A 163 -9.98 12.11 -12.69
CA ARG A 163 -8.70 12.55 -12.10
C ARG A 163 -8.25 13.87 -12.71
N GLU A 164 -8.32 13.97 -14.02
CA GLU A 164 -7.91 15.14 -14.80
C GLU A 164 -8.80 16.34 -14.44
N ASN A 165 -10.12 16.13 -14.41
CA ASN A 165 -11.09 17.14 -14.02
C ASN A 165 -10.92 17.58 -12.55
N LEU A 166 -10.56 16.67 -11.64
CA LEU A 166 -10.20 17.01 -10.26
C LEU A 166 -8.93 17.88 -10.19
N GLU A 167 -7.90 17.63 -10.99
CA GLU A 167 -6.72 18.51 -11.03
C GLU A 167 -7.06 19.89 -11.60
N VAL A 168 -7.90 19.98 -12.63
CA VAL A 168 -8.38 21.24 -13.20
C VAL A 168 -9.17 22.04 -12.16
N LEU A 169 -10.09 21.40 -11.44
CA LEU A 169 -10.86 21.99 -10.34
C LEU A 169 -9.94 22.61 -9.28
N LEU A 170 -8.90 21.88 -8.86
CA LEU A 170 -7.93 22.34 -7.87
C LEU A 170 -6.97 23.41 -8.42
N HIS A 171 -6.70 23.42 -9.73
CA HIS A 171 -5.93 24.48 -10.36
C HIS A 171 -6.73 25.80 -10.39
N LEU A 172 -7.99 25.75 -10.83
CA LEU A 172 -8.91 26.90 -10.84
C LEU A 172 -9.11 27.46 -9.42
N ALA A 173 -9.34 26.58 -8.44
CA ALA A 173 -9.50 26.99 -7.04
C ALA A 173 -8.26 27.71 -6.49
N ARG A 174 -7.04 27.26 -6.85
CA ARG A 174 -5.78 27.94 -6.48
C ARG A 174 -5.59 29.27 -7.21
N ALA A 175 -5.94 29.35 -8.49
CA ALA A 175 -5.79 30.56 -9.29
C ALA A 175 -6.66 31.72 -8.74
N GLU A 176 -7.89 31.44 -8.33
CA GLU A 176 -8.75 32.42 -7.68
C GLU A 176 -8.29 32.82 -6.26
N ALA A 177 -7.68 31.89 -5.51
CA ALA A 177 -7.24 32.11 -4.13
C ALA A 177 -6.19 33.23 -3.99
N VAL A 178 -5.47 33.55 -5.07
CA VAL A 178 -4.47 34.62 -5.11
C VAL A 178 -5.08 35.99 -4.78
N ALA A 179 -6.38 36.19 -5.03
CA ALA A 179 -7.07 37.45 -4.79
C ALA A 179 -7.95 37.48 -3.51
N MET A 180 -8.30 36.32 -2.94
CA MET A 180 -9.32 36.22 -1.88
C MET A 180 -9.07 35.05 -0.91
N ARG A 181 -9.44 35.24 0.37
CA ARG A 181 -9.37 34.20 1.43
C ARG A 181 -10.19 32.94 1.11
N SER A 182 -11.16 33.05 0.22
CA SER A 182 -11.93 31.93 -0.32
C SER A 182 -12.06 32.03 -1.83
N SER A 183 -12.02 30.89 -2.50
CA SER A 183 -12.31 30.75 -3.93
C SER A 183 -13.54 29.87 -4.15
N LYS A 184 -14.15 29.98 -5.33
CA LYS A 184 -15.45 29.39 -5.66
C LYS A 184 -15.46 28.83 -7.07
N VAL A 185 -15.33 27.52 -7.19
CA VAL A 185 -15.42 26.86 -8.50
C VAL A 185 -16.79 26.18 -8.62
N VAL A 186 -17.46 26.43 -9.75
CA VAL A 186 -18.70 25.74 -10.09
C VAL A 186 -18.36 24.36 -10.65
N VAL A 187 -19.13 23.35 -10.24
CA VAL A 187 -19.02 21.99 -10.76
C VAL A 187 -20.34 21.64 -11.43
N CYS A 188 -20.26 21.32 -12.72
CA CYS A 188 -21.36 20.80 -13.52
C CYS A 188 -21.30 19.27 -13.46
N VAL A 189 -22.29 18.66 -12.82
CA VAL A 189 -22.38 17.22 -12.57
C VAL A 189 -23.47 16.66 -13.47
N VAL A 190 -23.07 15.92 -14.51
CA VAL A 190 -23.96 15.43 -15.56
C VAL A 190 -24.00 13.91 -15.52
N ARG A 191 -25.19 13.31 -15.42
CA ARG A 191 -25.35 11.86 -15.45
C ARG A 191 -25.65 11.39 -16.87
N THR A 192 -26.68 11.95 -17.52
CA THR A 192 -27.14 11.49 -18.83
C THR A 192 -26.76 12.44 -19.97
N GLU A 193 -26.72 11.92 -21.19
CA GLU A 193 -26.57 12.74 -22.42
C GLU A 193 -27.70 13.79 -22.54
N GLU A 194 -28.90 13.47 -22.04
CA GLU A 194 -30.05 14.39 -21.99
C GLU A 194 -29.88 15.52 -20.98
N GLU A 195 -29.24 15.26 -19.85
CA GLU A 195 -28.82 16.30 -18.90
C GLU A 195 -27.72 17.16 -19.51
N ASP A 196 -26.79 16.56 -20.27
CA ASP A 196 -25.69 17.28 -20.91
C ASP A 196 -26.19 18.32 -21.93
N ALA A 197 -27.12 17.89 -22.81
CA ALA A 197 -27.75 18.78 -23.79
C ALA A 197 -28.45 19.99 -23.12
N LYS A 198 -28.97 19.83 -21.89
CA LYS A 198 -29.59 20.91 -21.11
C LYS A 198 -28.57 21.83 -20.42
N CYS A 199 -27.31 21.41 -20.28
CA CYS A 199 -26.25 22.20 -19.64
C CYS A 199 -25.62 23.24 -20.59
N VAL A 200 -25.83 23.13 -21.90
CA VAL A 200 -25.19 23.99 -22.92
C VAL A 200 -25.43 25.48 -22.65
N GLU A 201 -26.67 25.92 -22.50
CA GLU A 201 -27.00 27.33 -22.25
C GLU A 201 -26.47 27.83 -20.88
N PRO A 202 -26.71 27.14 -19.75
CA PRO A 202 -26.09 27.49 -18.47
C PRO A 202 -24.55 27.60 -18.48
N LEU A 203 -23.86 26.77 -19.26
CA LEU A 203 -22.39 26.83 -19.39
C LEU A 203 -21.92 28.08 -20.13
N HIS A 204 -22.59 28.48 -21.23
CA HIS A 204 -22.28 29.75 -21.90
C HIS A 204 -22.54 30.97 -20.98
N ILE A 205 -23.58 30.92 -20.12
CA ILE A 205 -23.85 31.96 -19.12
C ILE A 205 -22.74 32.05 -18.08
N LEU A 206 -22.15 30.92 -17.65
CA LEU A 206 -21.01 30.89 -16.73
C LEU A 206 -19.74 31.47 -17.38
N GLU A 207 -19.47 31.07 -18.62
CA GLU A 207 -18.32 31.55 -19.40
C GLU A 207 -18.39 33.07 -19.64
N ALA A 208 -19.55 33.59 -20.05
CA ALA A 208 -19.79 35.02 -20.22
C ALA A 208 -19.58 35.82 -18.91
N LYS A 209 -19.84 35.21 -17.76
CA LYS A 209 -19.57 35.77 -16.42
C LYS A 209 -18.14 35.53 -15.93
N LYS A 210 -17.30 34.84 -16.70
CA LYS A 210 -15.95 34.37 -16.32
C LYS A 210 -15.93 33.57 -15.01
N THR A 211 -17.02 32.88 -14.70
CA THR A 211 -17.11 32.02 -13.52
C THR A 211 -16.41 30.70 -13.83
N PRO A 212 -15.40 30.26 -13.05
CA PRO A 212 -14.71 29.01 -13.33
C PRO A 212 -15.68 27.84 -13.14
N VAL A 213 -15.75 26.96 -14.15
CA VAL A 213 -16.59 25.77 -14.13
C VAL A 213 -15.81 24.54 -14.57
N VAL A 214 -16.03 23.42 -13.88
CA VAL A 214 -15.52 22.10 -14.28
C VAL A 214 -16.69 21.15 -14.46
N LYS A 215 -16.73 20.45 -15.58
CA LYS A 215 -17.76 19.46 -15.89
C LYS A 215 -17.26 18.04 -15.58
N PHE A 216 -18.12 17.23 -14.98
CA PHE A 216 -17.91 15.79 -14.80
C PHE A 216 -19.08 15.04 -15.43
N GLY A 217 -18.77 13.93 -16.11
CA GLY A 217 -19.74 13.17 -16.92
C GLY A 217 -19.93 13.72 -18.34
N PRO A 218 -20.93 13.20 -19.10
CA PRO A 218 -21.94 12.22 -18.69
C PRO A 218 -21.40 10.82 -18.33
N TRP A 219 -22.18 10.02 -17.58
CA TRP A 219 -21.89 8.61 -17.29
C TRP A 219 -23.14 7.72 -17.37
N LYS A 220 -23.08 6.66 -18.18
CA LYS A 220 -24.26 5.81 -18.48
C LYS A 220 -24.82 5.04 -17.28
N ALA A 221 -23.94 4.63 -16.37
CA ALA A 221 -24.27 3.97 -15.11
C ALA A 221 -23.18 4.33 -14.10
N GLY A 222 -23.57 4.60 -12.85
CA GLY A 222 -22.65 5.14 -11.86
C GLY A 222 -23.39 6.03 -10.85
N PRO A 223 -22.71 7.07 -10.32
CA PRO A 223 -23.23 7.87 -9.22
C PRO A 223 -24.62 8.49 -9.42
N MET A 224 -25.35 8.59 -8.30
CA MET A 224 -26.26 9.71 -8.08
C MET A 224 -25.44 10.99 -7.89
N THR A 225 -26.02 12.14 -8.25
CA THR A 225 -25.34 13.45 -8.22
C THR A 225 -24.81 13.79 -6.84
N GLU A 226 -25.60 13.54 -5.79
CA GLU A 226 -25.26 13.81 -4.40
C GLU A 226 -24.10 12.95 -3.90
N ASP A 227 -24.11 11.65 -4.24
CA ASP A 227 -23.04 10.72 -3.88
C ASP A 227 -21.72 11.07 -4.60
N PHE A 228 -21.80 11.49 -5.87
CA PHE A 228 -20.65 12.00 -6.60
C PHE A 228 -20.06 13.23 -5.93
N VAL A 229 -20.90 14.20 -5.54
CA VAL A 229 -20.46 15.43 -4.86
C VAL A 229 -19.81 15.10 -3.51
N CYS A 230 -20.39 14.20 -2.72
CA CYS A 230 -19.79 13.71 -1.48
C CYS A 230 -18.41 13.05 -1.72
N CYS A 231 -18.28 12.24 -2.78
CA CYS A 231 -17.01 11.66 -3.17
C CYS A 231 -15.99 12.72 -3.63
N LEU A 232 -16.41 13.72 -4.39
CA LEU A 232 -15.53 14.79 -4.86
C LEU A 232 -15.02 15.65 -3.69
N GLU A 233 -15.88 15.98 -2.73
CA GLU A 233 -15.45 16.65 -1.50
C GLU A 233 -14.43 15.83 -0.70
N LYS A 234 -14.61 14.51 -0.59
CA LYS A 234 -13.65 13.62 0.09
C LYS A 234 -12.26 13.67 -0.54
N ASP A 235 -12.15 13.61 -1.87
CA ASP A 235 -10.82 13.67 -2.53
C ASP A 235 -10.18 15.05 -2.42
N ILE A 236 -10.97 16.12 -2.49
CA ILE A 236 -10.48 17.48 -2.26
C ILE A 236 -9.93 17.61 -0.83
N ARG A 237 -10.64 17.07 0.18
CA ARG A 237 -10.17 17.05 1.58
C ARG A 237 -8.94 16.15 1.77
N ALA A 238 -8.88 15.00 1.10
CA ALA A 238 -7.73 14.09 1.13
C ALA A 238 -6.45 14.74 0.55
N LYS A 239 -6.59 15.68 -0.38
CA LYS A 239 -5.49 16.55 -0.88
C LYS A 239 -5.18 17.75 0.03
N GLY A 240 -5.78 17.84 1.21
CA GLY A 240 -5.48 18.85 2.23
C GLY A 240 -6.31 20.15 2.16
N TYR A 241 -7.27 20.25 1.23
CA TYR A 241 -8.06 21.48 1.07
C TYR A 241 -9.30 21.50 1.97
N LYS A 242 -9.59 22.66 2.58
CA LYS A 242 -10.87 22.90 3.27
C LYS A 242 -11.93 23.30 2.24
N VAL A 243 -12.94 22.47 2.04
CA VAL A 243 -14.01 22.69 1.06
C VAL A 243 -15.40 22.39 1.61
N THR A 244 -16.39 23.13 1.12
CA THR A 244 -17.83 22.88 1.29
C THR A 244 -18.55 23.09 -0.03
N SER A 245 -19.46 22.18 -0.39
CA SER A 245 -20.33 22.29 -1.57
C SER A 245 -21.77 22.63 -1.20
N GLN A 246 -22.47 23.26 -2.13
CA GLN A 246 -23.92 23.48 -2.09
C GLN A 246 -24.47 23.53 -3.52
N ARG A 247 -25.78 23.33 -3.71
CA ARG A 247 -26.40 23.50 -5.04
C ARG A 247 -26.26 24.95 -5.52
N TYR A 248 -26.07 25.11 -6.82
CA TYR A 248 -25.85 26.38 -7.48
C TYR A 248 -26.95 26.66 -8.50
N HIS A 249 -27.73 27.71 -8.26
CA HIS A 249 -28.89 28.03 -9.07
C HIS A 249 -28.55 29.02 -10.19
N LEU A 250 -28.35 28.50 -11.40
CA LEU A 250 -28.25 29.29 -12.63
C LEU A 250 -29.65 29.56 -13.18
N SER A 251 -30.06 30.83 -13.14
CA SER A 251 -31.39 31.30 -13.61
C SER A 251 -32.59 30.82 -12.77
N ARG A 252 -33.80 30.95 -13.32
CA ARG A 252 -35.07 30.53 -12.69
C ARG A 252 -35.39 29.04 -12.93
N ASP A 253 -34.69 28.38 -13.85
CA ASP A 253 -34.95 26.98 -14.19
C ASP A 253 -34.31 26.01 -13.17
N PRO A 254 -34.89 24.82 -12.93
CA PRO A 254 -34.44 23.88 -11.91
C PRO A 254 -33.27 23.00 -12.42
N TYR A 255 -32.19 23.61 -12.89
CA TYR A 255 -30.97 22.88 -13.25
C TYR A 255 -30.30 22.30 -11.99
N THR A 256 -30.56 21.01 -11.72
CA THR A 256 -30.05 20.28 -10.53
C THR A 256 -28.60 19.81 -10.65
N CYS A 257 -28.01 19.93 -11.85
CA CYS A 257 -26.66 19.51 -12.20
C CYS A 257 -25.55 20.44 -11.67
N PHE A 258 -25.85 21.68 -11.28
CA PHE A 258 -24.83 22.65 -10.86
C PHE A 258 -24.65 22.72 -9.35
N TRP A 259 -23.38 22.66 -8.93
CA TRP A 259 -22.93 22.79 -7.54
C TRP A 259 -21.83 23.85 -7.47
N ILE A 260 -21.68 24.52 -6.33
CA ILE A 260 -20.59 25.47 -6.11
C ILE A 260 -19.74 24.98 -4.94
N PHE A 261 -18.44 24.78 -5.21
CA PHE A 261 -17.46 24.33 -4.23
C PHE A 261 -16.69 25.54 -3.72
N VAL A 262 -16.86 25.84 -2.43
CA VAL A 262 -16.22 26.96 -1.75
C VAL A 262 -14.99 26.46 -1.01
N PHE A 263 -13.82 26.91 -1.43
CA PHE A 263 -12.53 26.59 -0.83
C PHE A 263 -12.14 27.68 0.18
N THR A 264 -11.60 27.29 1.33
CA THR A 264 -11.10 28.21 2.37
C THR A 264 -9.61 28.01 2.60
N TRP A 265 -8.81 29.06 2.44
CA TRP A 265 -7.35 28.94 2.34
C TRP A 265 -6.60 29.28 3.64
N TRP A 266 -7.07 30.28 4.39
CA TRP A 266 -6.59 30.63 5.73
C TRP A 266 -7.75 31.12 6.60
#